data_AF-A0A3P6AY82-F1
#
_entry.id   AF-A0A3P6AY82-F1
#
_cell.length_a   1.000
_cell.length_b   1.000
_cell.length_c   1.000
_cell.angle_alpha   90.00
_cell.angle_beta   90.00
_cell.angle_gamma   90.00
#
_symmetry.space_group_name_H-M   'P 1'
#
loop_
_entity.id
_entity.type
_entity.pdbx_description
1 polymer ?
#
loop_
_entity_poly.entity_id
_entity_poly.type
_entity_poly.pdbx_seq_one_letter_code
_entity_poly.pdbx_strand_id
1 'polypeptide(L)'
;MTSVKITEEEVYLCTGNPLPKDIEQISHWLLNESFAESYKIIDSMVLTPDCYFSISAEISEMKTRKGLAIVDIVREVTMFVFKIKMPSHVRVQLINDLADIEYRLSFGCNDKLQQLGAIISTFTHARSALVAAAK
;
A
#
# COMPACT_ATOMS: atom_id res chain seq x y z
N MET A 1 -30.78 23.98 20.04
CA MET A 1 -30.16 23.09 19.04
C MET A 1 -28.73 22.85 19.48
N THR A 2 -28.45 21.69 20.06
CA THR A 2 -27.10 21.30 20.49
C THR A 2 -26.26 21.13 19.23
N SER A 3 -25.15 21.87 19.10
CA SER A 3 -24.23 21.69 17.98
C SER A 3 -23.70 20.25 18.03
N VAL A 4 -24.12 19.41 17.09
CA VAL A 4 -23.53 18.07 16.91
C VAL A 4 -22.04 18.29 16.64
N LYS A 5 -21.17 17.83 17.55
CA LYS A 5 -19.73 17.91 17.33
C LYS A 5 -19.39 16.86 16.28
N ILE A 6 -19.11 17.33 15.07
CA ILE A 6 -18.60 16.48 14.00
C ILE A 6 -17.18 16.06 14.39
N THR A 7 -16.97 14.76 14.48
CA THR A 7 -15.67 14.15 14.75
C THR A 7 -14.91 13.90 13.45
N GLU A 8 -13.58 13.81 13.53
CA GLU A 8 -12.73 13.58 12.35
C GLU A 8 -13.10 12.28 11.62
N GLU A 9 -13.38 11.21 12.38
CA GLU A 9 -13.75 9.89 11.83
C GLU A 9 -15.03 9.96 10.99
N GLU A 10 -16.03 10.73 11.43
CA GLU A 10 -17.28 10.93 10.68
C GLU A 10 -17.04 11.63 9.33
N VAL A 11 -16.07 12.55 9.26
CA VAL A 11 -15.71 13.25 8.01
C VAL A 11 -15.04 12.29 7.02
N TYR A 12 -14.08 11.47 7.48
CA TYR A 12 -13.41 10.49 6.64
C TYR A 12 -14.36 9.40 6.14
N LEU A 13 -15.25 8.88 7.01
CA LEU A 13 -16.28 7.91 6.63
C LEU A 13 -17.29 8.48 5.64
N CYS A 14 -17.67 9.75 5.80
CA CYS A 14 -18.63 10.40 4.90
C CYS A 14 -18.02 10.70 3.52
N THR A 15 -16.72 11.01 3.45
CA THR A 15 -16.01 11.28 2.19
C THR A 15 -15.49 10.01 1.50
N GLY A 16 -15.50 8.87 2.18
CA GLY A 16 -14.95 7.61 1.67
C GLY A 16 -13.41 7.58 1.65
N ASN A 17 -12.76 8.58 2.24
CA ASN A 17 -11.30 8.63 2.30
C ASN A 17 -10.75 7.69 3.38
N PRO A 18 -9.59 7.07 3.15
CA PRO A 18 -8.94 6.25 4.17
C PRO A 18 -8.56 7.08 5.40
N LEU A 19 -8.69 6.49 6.58
CA LEU A 19 -8.24 7.12 7.82
C LEU A 19 -6.71 7.23 7.81
N PRO A 20 -6.12 8.33 8.31
CA PRO A 20 -4.67 8.50 8.35
C PRO A 20 -3.95 7.35 9.07
N LYS A 21 -4.53 6.85 10.17
CA LYS A 21 -4.00 5.71 10.94
C LYS A 21 -3.88 4.43 10.10
N ASP A 22 -4.85 4.19 9.22
CA ASP A 22 -4.85 3.00 8.35
C ASP A 22 -3.74 3.10 7.30
N ILE A 23 -3.55 4.28 6.71
CA ILE A 23 -2.49 4.54 5.73
C ILE A 23 -1.10 4.40 6.36
N GLU A 24 -0.91 4.91 7.58
CA GLU A 24 0.34 4.75 8.31
C GLU A 24 0.66 3.27 8.54
N GLN A 25 -0.35 2.49 8.93
CA GLN A 25 -0.21 1.05 9.13
C GLN A 25 0.13 0.31 7.82
N ILE A 26 -0.57 0.62 6.71
CA ILE A 26 -0.26 0.06 5.39
C ILE A 26 1.17 0.39 4.97
N SER A 27 1.58 1.65 5.16
CA SER A 27 2.90 2.11 4.76
C SER A 27 3.99 1.46 5.61
N HIS A 28 3.73 1.26 6.90
CA HIS A 28 4.63 0.54 7.81
C HIS A 28 4.80 -0.92 7.38
N TRP A 29 3.71 -1.61 7.04
CA TRP A 29 3.74 -2.97 6.52
C TRP A 29 4.55 -3.08 5.22
N LEU A 30 4.29 -2.18 4.25
CA LEU A 30 4.99 -2.14 2.96
C LEU A 30 6.50 -1.91 3.11
N LEU A 31 6.94 -1.14 4.10
CA LEU A 31 8.36 -0.80 4.30
C LEU A 31 9.13 -1.80 5.19
N ASN A 32 8.45 -2.54 6.07
CA ASN A 32 9.13 -3.34 7.09
C ASN A 32 9.06 -4.87 6.87
N GLU A 33 8.00 -5.42 6.27
CA GLU A 33 7.83 -6.89 6.20
C GLU A 33 8.48 -7.54 4.96
N SER A 34 8.97 -8.79 5.07
CA SER A 34 9.76 -9.46 4.03
C SER A 34 8.94 -10.08 2.88
N PHE A 35 9.53 -10.08 1.67
CA PHE A 35 8.92 -10.56 0.42
C PHE A 35 8.45 -12.03 0.42
N ALA A 36 8.95 -12.88 1.32
CA ALA A 36 8.57 -14.29 1.42
C ALA A 36 7.09 -14.51 1.78
N GLU A 37 6.42 -13.52 2.38
CA GLU A 37 4.98 -13.49 2.70
C GLU A 37 4.13 -12.90 1.56
N SER A 38 4.76 -12.22 0.59
CA SER A 38 4.07 -11.40 -0.41
C SER A 38 3.93 -12.07 -1.79
N TYR A 39 4.75 -13.09 -2.13
CA TYR A 39 4.86 -13.63 -3.50
C TYR A 39 4.33 -15.06 -3.82
N LYS A 40 3.98 -15.96 -2.90
CA LYS A 40 3.16 -17.16 -3.25
C LYS A 40 1.76 -16.85 -3.83
N ILE A 41 1.43 -15.59 -4.14
CA ILE A 41 0.24 -15.23 -4.94
C ILE A 41 0.51 -15.28 -6.46
N ILE A 42 1.76 -15.22 -6.93
CA ILE A 42 2.02 -15.13 -8.37
C ILE A 42 2.62 -16.44 -8.96
N ASP A 43 3.23 -17.33 -8.18
CA ASP A 43 3.91 -18.53 -8.74
C ASP A 43 3.65 -19.90 -8.08
N SER A 44 2.76 -20.05 -7.09
CA SER A 44 2.49 -21.41 -6.59
C SER A 44 1.07 -21.60 -6.07
N MET A 45 0.22 -22.08 -6.96
CA MET A 45 -0.69 -23.16 -6.61
C MET A 45 0.19 -24.30 -6.05
N VAL A 46 -0.10 -24.76 -4.82
CA VAL A 46 0.43 -25.97 -4.15
C VAL A 46 1.64 -25.76 -3.18
N LEU A 47 1.43 -26.23 -1.93
CA LEU A 47 2.37 -26.53 -0.82
C LEU A 47 2.76 -25.43 0.18
N THR A 48 1.90 -25.15 1.17
CA THR A 48 2.16 -25.30 2.64
C THR A 48 1.05 -24.57 3.43
N PRO A 49 0.32 -25.21 4.37
CA PRO A 49 -0.85 -24.60 5.02
C PRO A 49 -0.55 -23.61 6.17
N ASP A 50 0.71 -23.46 6.61
CA ASP A 50 0.95 -22.95 7.97
C ASP A 50 1.65 -21.58 8.07
N CYS A 51 2.15 -20.97 6.97
CA CYS A 51 2.82 -19.65 7.01
C CYS A 51 2.68 -18.87 5.69
N TYR A 52 1.48 -18.38 5.33
CA TYR A 52 1.34 -17.61 4.08
C TYR A 52 0.20 -16.60 4.03
N PHE A 53 -0.01 -15.85 5.11
CA PHE A 53 -1.20 -15.03 5.21
C PHE A 53 -0.95 -13.84 6.12
N SER A 54 -0.43 -12.74 5.58
CA SER A 54 -0.39 -11.51 6.36
C SER A 54 -0.72 -10.28 5.51
N ILE A 55 0.18 -9.75 4.68
CA ILE A 55 -0.01 -8.41 4.11
C ILE A 55 -1.06 -8.26 3.00
N SER A 56 -1.03 -9.08 1.95
CA SER A 56 -1.99 -8.92 0.85
C SER A 56 -3.40 -9.24 1.29
N ALA A 57 -3.53 -10.16 2.25
CA ALA A 57 -4.77 -10.52 2.89
C ALA A 57 -5.28 -9.40 3.80
N GLU A 58 -4.44 -8.81 4.64
CA GLU A 58 -4.81 -7.67 5.49
C GLU A 58 -5.16 -6.44 4.66
N ILE A 59 -4.38 -6.09 3.64
CA ILE A 59 -4.70 -4.98 2.73
C ILE A 59 -5.99 -5.27 1.96
N SER A 60 -6.19 -6.50 1.49
CA SER A 60 -7.44 -6.89 0.81
C SER A 60 -8.63 -6.90 1.76
N GLU A 61 -8.44 -7.31 3.02
CA GLU A 61 -9.45 -7.28 4.06
C GLU A 61 -9.80 -5.84 4.43
N MET A 62 -8.82 -4.95 4.59
CA MET A 62 -9.07 -3.53 4.84
C MET A 62 -9.80 -2.87 3.67
N LYS A 63 -9.42 -3.19 2.42
CA LYS A 63 -10.15 -2.73 1.22
C LYS A 63 -11.59 -3.21 1.21
N THR A 64 -11.84 -4.45 1.61
CA THR A 64 -13.18 -5.05 1.57
C THR A 64 -14.04 -4.61 2.76
N ARG A 65 -13.47 -4.51 3.96
CA ARG A 65 -14.18 -4.13 5.19
C ARG A 65 -14.43 -2.63 5.28
N LYS A 66 -13.46 -1.81 4.84
CA LYS A 66 -13.55 -0.34 4.90
C LYS A 66 -13.92 0.31 3.56
N GLY A 67 -14.04 -0.47 2.49
CA GLY A 67 -14.44 0.02 1.17
C GLY A 67 -13.42 0.90 0.48
N LEU A 68 -12.13 0.74 0.79
CA LEU A 68 -11.06 1.61 0.27
C LEU A 68 -10.72 1.28 -1.19
N ALA A 69 -10.65 2.32 -2.03
CA ALA A 69 -10.13 2.17 -3.39
C ALA A 69 -8.60 2.05 -3.36
N ILE A 70 -8.03 1.29 -4.31
CA ILE A 70 -6.57 1.20 -4.46
C ILE A 70 -5.98 2.56 -4.82
N VAL A 71 -6.69 3.32 -5.66
CA VAL A 71 -6.25 4.63 -6.10
C VAL A 71 -5.99 5.54 -4.91
N ASP A 72 -6.87 5.52 -3.90
CA ASP A 72 -6.72 6.32 -2.70
C ASP A 72 -5.53 5.84 -1.85
N ILE A 73 -5.35 4.52 -1.74
CA ILE A 73 -4.18 3.93 -1.05
C ILE A 73 -2.88 4.36 -1.74
N VAL A 74 -2.79 4.27 -3.07
CA VAL A 74 -1.59 4.66 -3.84
C VAL A 74 -1.28 6.13 -3.65
N ARG A 75 -2.30 7.01 -3.69
CA ARG A 75 -2.13 8.45 -3.45
C ARG A 75 -1.62 8.75 -2.06
N GLU A 76 -2.27 8.20 -1.05
CA GLU A 76 -1.91 8.46 0.35
C GLU A 76 -0.55 7.87 0.73
N VAL A 77 -0.24 6.67 0.24
CA VAL A 77 1.09 6.05 0.39
C VAL A 77 2.17 6.89 -0.31
N THR A 78 1.89 7.44 -1.50
CA THR A 78 2.82 8.34 -2.19
C THR A 78 3.09 9.59 -1.37
N MET A 79 2.06 10.20 -0.78
CA MET A 79 2.21 11.33 0.16
C MET A 79 3.04 10.95 1.39
N PHE A 80 2.88 9.74 1.89
CA PHE A 80 3.65 9.22 3.02
C PHE A 80 5.14 9.04 2.66
N VAL A 81 5.45 8.53 1.47
CA VAL A 81 6.84 8.42 0.97
C VAL A 81 7.54 9.78 0.92
N PHE A 82 6.84 10.86 0.56
CA PHE A 82 7.40 12.22 0.57
C PHE A 82 7.71 12.74 1.98
N LYS A 83 6.99 12.27 3.01
CA LYS A 83 7.25 12.62 4.41
C LYS A 83 8.49 11.90 4.97
N ILE A 84 8.82 10.72 4.45
CA ILE A 84 9.98 9.93 4.91
C ILE A 84 11.28 10.42 4.28
N LYS A 85 12.33 10.56 5.11
CA LYS A 85 13.69 10.87 4.63
C LYS A 85 14.36 9.63 4.03
N MET A 86 14.13 9.38 2.74
CA MET A 86 14.85 8.38 1.94
C MET A 86 16.00 9.01 1.11
N PRO A 87 17.03 8.27 0.69
CA PRO A 87 18.02 8.72 -0.30
C PRO A 87 17.35 9.15 -1.61
N SER A 88 17.92 10.15 -2.29
CA SER A 88 17.31 10.76 -3.47
C SER A 88 17.09 9.77 -4.62
N HIS A 89 18.08 8.92 -4.92
CA HIS A 89 17.99 7.96 -6.02
C HIS A 89 16.86 6.94 -5.82
N VAL A 90 16.74 6.37 -4.60
CA VAL A 90 15.66 5.41 -4.28
C VAL A 90 14.30 6.10 -4.35
N ARG A 91 14.20 7.32 -3.82
CA ARG A 91 12.95 8.07 -3.80
C ARG A 91 12.43 8.37 -5.21
N VAL A 92 13.32 8.81 -6.11
CA VAL A 92 12.96 9.10 -7.50
C VAL A 92 12.44 7.84 -8.19
N GLN A 93 13.13 6.71 -8.02
CA GLN A 93 12.70 5.44 -8.60
C GLN A 93 11.33 5.00 -8.05
N LEU A 94 11.16 5.03 -6.73
CA LEU A 94 9.90 4.66 -6.06
C LEU A 94 8.72 5.51 -6.54
N ILE A 95 8.92 6.82 -6.71
CA ILE A 95 7.87 7.73 -7.19
C ILE A 95 7.51 7.45 -8.66
N ASN A 96 8.50 7.20 -9.51
CA ASN A 96 8.24 6.87 -10.92
C ASN A 96 7.40 5.58 -11.04
N ASP A 97 7.78 4.54 -10.29
CA ASP A 97 7.05 3.27 -10.30
C ASP A 97 5.62 3.42 -9.76
N LEU A 98 5.41 4.25 -8.72
CA LEU A 98 4.08 4.56 -8.20
C LEU A 98 3.23 5.37 -9.20
N ALA A 99 3.84 6.29 -9.94
CA ALA A 99 3.16 7.06 -10.97
C ALA A 99 2.70 6.16 -12.13
N ASP A 100 3.52 5.19 -12.54
CA ASP A 100 3.14 4.20 -13.55
C ASP A 100 1.98 3.32 -13.07
N ILE A 101 1.97 2.95 -11.79
CA ILE A 101 0.86 2.20 -11.18
C ILE A 101 -0.43 3.04 -11.15
N GLU A 102 -0.37 4.31 -10.71
CA GLU A 102 -1.53 5.22 -10.70
C GLU A 102 -2.08 5.44 -12.12
N TYR A 103 -1.18 5.64 -13.09
CA TYR A 103 -1.54 5.78 -14.50
C TYR A 103 -2.29 4.53 -14.99
N ARG A 104 -1.79 3.32 -14.71
CA ARG A 104 -2.45 2.06 -15.09
C ARG A 104 -3.80 1.88 -14.40
N LEU A 105 -3.94 2.31 -13.15
CA LEU A 105 -5.22 2.28 -12.43
C LEU A 105 -6.27 3.19 -13.08
N SER A 106 -5.85 4.32 -13.67
CA SER A 106 -6.76 5.24 -14.36
C SER A 106 -7.47 4.64 -15.59
N PHE A 107 -6.93 3.57 -16.18
CA PHE A 107 -7.55 2.86 -17.32
C PHE A 107 -8.48 1.71 -16.91
N GLY A 108 -8.79 1.55 -15.63
CA GLY A 108 -9.68 0.49 -15.15
C GLY A 108 -9.03 -0.91 -15.14
N CYS A 109 -7.71 -0.98 -14.90
CA CYS A 109 -7.02 -2.26 -14.74
C CYS A 109 -7.55 -3.05 -13.53
N ASN A 110 -7.39 -4.38 -13.57
CA ASN A 110 -7.90 -5.27 -12.53
C ASN A 110 -7.17 -5.05 -11.18
N ASP A 111 -7.92 -4.53 -10.21
CA ASP A 111 -7.44 -4.06 -8.92
C ASP A 111 -6.87 -5.17 -8.01
N LYS A 112 -7.39 -6.40 -8.11
CA LYS A 112 -7.22 -7.39 -7.02
C LYS A 112 -5.88 -8.10 -6.97
N LEU A 113 -5.27 -8.43 -8.11
CA LEU A 113 -4.04 -9.25 -8.13
C LEU A 113 -2.84 -8.52 -8.70
N GLN A 114 -2.99 -7.86 -9.85
CA GLN A 114 -1.84 -7.29 -10.56
C GLN A 114 -1.37 -5.97 -9.95
N GLN A 115 -2.28 -5.10 -9.53
CA GLN A 115 -1.92 -3.76 -9.04
C GLN A 115 -1.44 -3.78 -7.59
N LEU A 116 -2.10 -4.56 -6.72
CA LEU A 116 -1.59 -4.81 -5.36
C LEU A 116 -0.20 -5.47 -5.40
N GLY A 117 0.00 -6.46 -6.27
CA GLY A 117 1.30 -7.10 -6.47
C GLY A 117 2.37 -6.11 -6.97
N ALA A 118 2.01 -5.22 -7.90
CA ALA A 118 2.91 -4.18 -8.40
C ALA A 118 3.36 -3.24 -7.27
N ILE A 119 2.43 -2.72 -6.46
CA ILE A 119 2.74 -1.85 -5.31
C ILE A 119 3.73 -2.56 -4.37
N ILE A 120 3.44 -3.80 -3.97
CA ILE A 120 4.30 -4.55 -3.04
C ILE A 120 5.69 -4.80 -3.64
N SER A 121 5.76 -5.12 -4.94
CA SER A 121 7.03 -5.34 -5.64
C SER A 121 7.91 -4.08 -5.68
N THR A 122 7.31 -2.92 -5.96
CA THR A 122 7.97 -1.62 -5.99
C THR A 122 8.55 -1.27 -4.62
N PHE A 123 7.77 -1.43 -3.54
CA PHE A 123 8.25 -1.18 -2.17
C PHE A 123 9.35 -2.16 -1.75
N THR A 124 9.28 -3.41 -2.20
CA THR A 124 10.34 -4.39 -1.96
C THR A 124 11.65 -3.98 -2.64
N HIS A 125 11.57 -3.56 -3.90
CA HIS A 125 12.74 -3.10 -4.64
C HIS A 125 13.35 -1.85 -3.98
N ALA A 126 12.52 -0.90 -3.55
CA ALA A 126 12.95 0.27 -2.81
C ALA A 126 13.68 -0.11 -1.51
N ARG A 127 13.21 -1.11 -0.76
CA ARG A 127 13.89 -1.61 0.45
C ARG A 127 15.25 -2.23 0.15
N SER A 128 15.34 -3.07 -0.88
CA SER A 128 16.62 -3.63 -1.32
C SER A 128 17.61 -2.52 -1.71
N ALA A 129 17.14 -1.49 -2.41
CA ALA A 129 17.96 -0.32 -2.75
C ALA A 129 18.36 0.51 -1.52
N LEU A 130 17.47 0.67 -0.53
CA LEU A 130 17.78 1.32 0.75
C LEU A 130 18.88 0.57 1.51
N VAL A 131 18.78 -0.76 1.59
CA VAL A 131 19.79 -1.60 2.26
C VAL A 131 21.13 -1.55 1.52
N ALA A 132 21.11 -1.53 0.18
CA ALA A 132 22.32 -1.37 -0.63
C ALA A 132 22.97 0.01 -0.45
N ALA A 133 22.18 1.06 -0.33
CA ALA A 133 22.64 2.44 -0.14
C ALA A 133 23.11 2.75 1.31
N ALA A 134 22.76 1.89 2.27
CA ALA A 134 23.18 2.01 3.67
C ALA A 134 24.52 1.32 3.96
N LYS A 135 25.08 0.58 2.99
CA LYS A 135 26.45 0.04 3.02
C LYS A 135 27.45 1.05 2.47
#